data_AF-A0A2Z6SGK3-F1
#
_entry.id   AF-A0A2Z6SGK3-F1
#
_cell.length_a   1.000
_cell.length_b   1.000
_cell.length_c   1.000
_cell.angle_alpha   90.00
_cell.angle_beta   90.00
_cell.angle_gamma   90.00
#
_symmetry.space_group_name_H-M   'P 1'
#
loop_
_entity.id
_entity.type
_entity.pdbx_description
1 polymer ?
#
loop_
_entity_poly.entity_id
_entity_poly.type
_entity_poly.pdbx_seq_one_letter_code
_entity_poly.pdbx_strand_id
1 'polypeptide(L)'
;MVTIPDFDKTAEENIKNTRYRFNIDPFVLIRNPVTTRRAKRNERKGINLVPRRQSHWILYRRDKSKEFAGQKYSVILKEIGVMWQKEPKEIKDLFEALAKMAEAIHEREYKYKYIPARL
;
A
#
# COMPACT_ATOMS: atom_id res chain seq x y z
N MET A 1 -7.18 15.91 14.19
CA MET A 1 -5.95 16.23 13.44
C MET A 1 -5.24 14.93 13.11
N VAL A 2 -5.00 14.64 11.83
CA VAL A 2 -4.19 13.47 11.43
C VAL A 2 -2.73 13.88 11.66
N THR A 3 -2.09 13.29 12.66
CA THR A 3 -0.64 13.43 12.85
C THR A 3 0.04 12.81 11.64
N ILE A 4 0.73 13.65 10.86
CA ILE A 4 1.64 13.22 9.81
C ILE A 4 2.83 12.62 10.54
N PRO A 5 3.14 11.33 10.36
CA PRO A 5 4.36 10.76 10.94
C PRO A 5 5.57 11.54 10.44
N ASP A 6 6.52 11.88 11.33
CA ASP A 6 7.84 12.35 10.90
C ASP A 6 8.50 11.20 10.13
N PHE A 7 8.39 11.27 8.80
CA PHE A 7 9.09 10.40 7.88
C PHE A 7 10.50 10.93 7.66
N ASP A 8 11.39 10.06 7.19
CA ASP A 8 12.69 10.48 6.70
C ASP A 8 12.49 11.57 5.64
N LYS A 9 13.09 12.76 5.82
CA LYS A 9 12.90 13.94 4.95
C LYS A 9 13.07 13.58 3.47
N THR A 10 13.97 12.64 3.19
CA THR A 10 14.27 12.08 1.88
C THR A 10 13.04 11.44 1.20
N ALA A 11 12.19 10.72 1.93
CA ALA A 11 11.05 10.01 1.35
C ALA A 11 9.87 10.95 1.04
N GLU A 12 9.58 11.91 1.91
CA GLU A 12 8.58 12.94 1.63
C GLU A 12 9.00 13.84 0.47
N GLU A 13 10.28 14.18 0.40
CA GLU A 13 10.84 14.98 -0.68
C GLU A 13 10.77 14.23 -2.03
N ASN A 14 11.01 12.91 -2.03
CA ASN A 14 10.79 12.06 -3.20
C ASN A 14 9.32 12.05 -3.66
N ILE A 15 8.36 12.03 -2.73
CA ILE A 15 6.92 12.11 -3.06
C ILE A 15 6.55 13.50 -3.58
N LYS A 16 7.14 14.58 -3.06
CA LYS A 16 6.86 15.96 -3.50
C LYS A 16 7.47 16.27 -4.87
N ASN A 17 8.63 15.71 -5.17
CA ASN A 17 9.39 16.00 -6.39
C ASN A 17 9.17 15.00 -7.53
N THR A 18 8.42 13.91 -7.29
CA THR A 18 8.14 12.93 -8.34
C THR A 18 7.19 13.48 -9.41
N ARG A 19 7.39 13.04 -10.65
CA ARG A 19 6.46 13.27 -11.77
C ARG A 19 5.31 12.27 -11.80
N TYR A 20 5.35 11.24 -10.96
CA TYR A 20 4.30 10.24 -10.87
C TYR A 20 3.00 10.87 -10.34
N ARG A 21 1.91 10.68 -11.09
CA ARG A 21 0.58 11.13 -10.68
C ARG A 21 -0.13 10.01 -9.93
N PHE A 22 -0.24 10.17 -8.62
CA PHE A 22 -0.95 9.22 -7.77
C PHE A 22 -2.46 9.30 -7.98
N ASN A 23 -3.11 8.14 -8.06
CA ASN A 23 -4.57 8.01 -8.06
C ASN A 23 -5.15 7.95 -6.64
N ILE A 24 -4.32 7.58 -5.66
CA ILE A 24 -4.62 7.59 -4.23
C ILE A 24 -3.53 8.42 -3.54
N ASP A 25 -3.94 9.33 -2.66
CA ASP A 25 -3.02 10.08 -1.81
C ASP A 25 -1.94 9.15 -1.20
N PRO A 26 -0.63 9.43 -1.41
CA PRO A 26 0.46 8.60 -0.92
C PRO A 26 0.39 8.30 0.59
N PHE A 27 -0.01 9.27 1.40
CA PHE A 27 -0.13 9.12 2.86
C PHE A 27 -1.33 8.25 3.26
N VAL A 28 -2.37 8.20 2.42
CA VAL A 28 -3.47 7.23 2.56
C VAL A 28 -3.04 5.84 2.07
N LEU A 29 -2.19 5.78 1.04
CA LEU A 29 -1.74 4.55 0.41
C LEU A 29 -0.86 3.71 1.35
N ILE A 30 0.12 4.35 2.01
CA ILE A 30 1.06 3.70 2.94
C ILE A 30 0.39 3.12 4.19
N ARG A 31 -0.81 3.58 4.55
CA ARG A 31 -1.58 3.03 5.67
C ARG A 31 -2.35 1.77 5.27
N ASN A 32 -2.59 0.89 6.24
CA ASN A 32 -3.36 -0.33 6.02
C ASN A 32 -4.86 -0.04 5.81
N PRO A 33 -5.47 -0.56 4.72
CA PRO A 33 -6.86 -0.30 4.44
C PRO A 33 -7.77 -1.11 5.36
N VAL A 34 -8.61 -0.41 6.12
CA VAL A 34 -9.68 -0.99 6.95
C VAL A 34 -10.85 -1.51 6.12
N THR A 35 -10.91 -1.17 4.83
CA THR A 35 -12.04 -1.49 3.95
C THR A 35 -11.95 -2.86 3.28
N THR A 36 -10.83 -3.58 3.43
CA THR A 36 -10.64 -4.89 2.80
C THR A 36 -11.62 -5.92 3.32
N ARG A 37 -11.94 -6.94 2.51
CA ARG A 37 -12.78 -8.08 2.94
C ARG A 37 -12.25 -8.73 4.22
N ARG A 38 -10.93 -8.85 4.37
CA ARG A 38 -10.31 -9.44 5.55
C ARG A 38 -10.47 -8.54 6.78
N ALA A 39 -10.21 -7.24 6.64
CA ALA A 39 -10.40 -6.27 7.72
C ALA A 39 -11.86 -6.26 8.22
N LYS A 40 -12.82 -6.13 7.30
CA LYS A 40 -14.25 -6.20 7.61
C LYS A 40 -14.67 -7.53 8.25
N ARG A 41 -14.11 -8.66 7.79
CA ARG A 41 -14.40 -9.99 8.38
C ARG A 41 -13.86 -10.09 9.81
N ASN A 42 -12.65 -9.60 10.04
CA ASN A 42 -12.01 -9.62 11.35
C ASN A 42 -12.78 -8.76 12.35
N GLU A 43 -13.15 -7.54 11.95
CA GLU A 43 -14.00 -6.61 12.71
C GLU A 43 -15.33 -7.27 13.12
N ARG A 44 -16.07 -7.83 12.15
CA ARG A 44 -17.34 -8.54 12.42
C ARG A 44 -17.22 -9.70 13.40
N LYS A 45 -16.05 -10.33 13.48
CA LYS A 45 -15.78 -11.47 14.37
C LYS A 45 -15.15 -11.06 15.69
N GLY A 46 -14.92 -9.76 15.94
CA GLY A 46 -14.17 -9.28 17.11
C GLY A 46 -12.71 -9.75 17.12
N ILE A 47 -12.17 -10.17 15.97
CA ILE A 47 -10.81 -10.67 15.85
C ILE A 47 -9.87 -9.48 15.63
N ASN A 48 -9.05 -9.17 16.62
CA ASN A 48 -8.04 -8.11 16.49
C ASN A 48 -6.75 -8.63 15.83
N LEU A 49 -6.87 -9.08 14.57
CA LEU A 49 -5.71 -9.51 13.77
C LEU A 49 -5.10 -8.33 13.03
N VAL A 50 -3.86 -8.03 13.39
CA VAL A 50 -3.04 -7.00 12.73
C VAL A 50 -2.87 -7.33 11.23
N PRO A 51 -3.16 -6.39 10.32
CA PRO A 51 -2.92 -6.57 8.89
C PRO A 51 -1.43 -6.71 8.58
N ARG A 52 -1.10 -7.38 7.46
CA ARG A 52 0.29 -7.46 6.99
C ARG A 52 0.75 -6.09 6.51
N ARG A 53 2.04 -5.76 6.72
CA ARG A 53 2.68 -4.63 6.04
C ARG A 53 2.54 -4.73 4.52
N GLN A 54 2.50 -3.59 3.85
CA GLN A 54 2.32 -3.52 2.40
C GLN A 54 3.66 -3.40 1.69
N SER A 55 3.89 -4.25 0.69
CA SER A 55 5.04 -4.11 -0.20
C SER A 55 4.78 -3.10 -1.31
N HIS A 56 5.86 -2.65 -1.97
CA HIS A 56 5.82 -1.70 -3.08
C HIS A 56 4.83 -2.11 -4.18
N TRP A 57 4.78 -3.39 -4.55
CA TRP A 57 3.85 -3.93 -5.53
C TRP A 57 2.38 -3.80 -5.08
N ILE A 58 2.09 -4.06 -3.80
CA ILE A 58 0.73 -3.93 -3.26
C ILE A 58 0.29 -2.46 -3.29
N LEU A 59 1.21 -1.53 -2.96
CA LEU A 59 0.95 -0.09 -3.01
C LEU A 59 0.68 0.36 -4.45
N TYR A 60 1.56 0.02 -5.39
CA TYR A 60 1.38 0.33 -6.83
C TYR A 60 0.06 -0.22 -7.35
N ARG A 61 -0.25 -1.49 -7.07
CA ARG A 61 -1.49 -2.11 -7.52
C ARG A 61 -2.71 -1.41 -6.94
N ARG A 62 -2.70 -1.04 -5.66
CA ARG A 62 -3.82 -0.34 -5.02
C ARG A 62 -4.06 1.01 -5.67
N ASP A 63 -3.00 1.75 -5.95
CA ASP A 63 -3.06 3.03 -6.65
C ASP A 63 -3.65 2.86 -8.05
N LYS A 64 -3.04 2.02 -8.89
CA LYS A 64 -3.48 1.78 -10.27
C LYS A 64 -4.87 1.17 -10.40
N SER A 65 -5.31 0.35 -9.43
CA SER A 65 -6.65 -0.25 -9.48
C SER A 65 -7.79 0.78 -9.53
N LYS A 66 -7.55 2.03 -9.15
CA LYS A 66 -8.53 3.12 -9.25
C LYS A 66 -8.86 3.50 -10.70
N GLU A 67 -7.93 3.31 -11.63
CA GLU A 67 -8.12 3.60 -13.05
C GLU A 67 -9.08 2.59 -13.72
N PHE A 68 -9.30 1.42 -13.11
CA PHE A 68 -10.05 0.30 -13.70
C PHE A 68 -11.39 0.03 -12.99
N ALA A 69 -12.06 1.08 -12.50
CA ALA A 69 -13.34 0.94 -11.81
C ALA A 69 -14.38 0.22 -12.70
N GLY A 70 -15.11 -0.74 -12.13
CA GLY A 70 -16.15 -1.52 -12.83
C GLY A 70 -15.64 -2.76 -13.58
N GLN A 71 -14.32 -2.95 -13.72
CA GLN A 71 -13.77 -4.14 -14.36
C GLN A 71 -13.63 -5.33 -13.40
N LYS A 72 -13.53 -6.54 -13.97
CA LYS A 72 -13.30 -7.76 -13.20
C LYS A 72 -11.88 -7.75 -12.61
N TYR A 73 -11.76 -8.00 -11.31
CA TYR A 73 -10.48 -7.99 -10.58
C TYR A 73 -9.36 -8.83 -11.24
N SER A 74 -9.69 -9.98 -11.83
CA SER A 74 -8.71 -10.83 -12.51
C SER A 74 -8.10 -10.19 -13.76
N VAL A 75 -8.85 -9.33 -14.45
CA VAL A 75 -8.38 -8.58 -15.63
C VAL A 75 -7.47 -7.45 -15.18
N ILE A 76 -7.94 -6.65 -14.21
CA ILE A 76 -7.18 -5.56 -13.58
C ILE A 76 -5.81 -6.05 -13.10
N LEU A 77 -5.76 -7.18 -12.40
CA LEU A 77 -4.51 -7.72 -11.87
C LEU A 77 -3.51 -8.11 -12.96
N LYS A 78 -3.99 -8.64 -14.09
CA LYS A 78 -3.14 -8.99 -15.24
C LYS A 78 -2.58 -7.72 -15.90
N GLU A 79 -3.43 -6.74 -16.15
CA GLU A 79 -3.04 -5.48 -16.80
C GLU A 79 -2.03 -4.70 -15.96
N ILE A 80 -2.32 -4.48 -14.67
CA ILE A 80 -1.39 -3.82 -13.74
C ILE A 80 -0.07 -4.59 -13.63
N GLY A 81 -0.11 -5.93 -13.70
CA GLY A 81 1.09 -6.76 -13.71
C GLY A 81 1.99 -6.45 -14.91
N VAL A 82 1.40 -6.33 -16.10
CA VAL A 82 2.12 -5.93 -17.32
C VAL A 82 2.63 -4.49 -17.21
N MET A 83 1.83 -3.57 -16.67
CA MET A 83 2.23 -2.18 -16.45
C MET A 83 3.47 -2.10 -15.56
N TRP A 84 3.44 -2.77 -14.40
CA TRP A 84 4.56 -2.76 -13.45
C TRP A 84 5.87 -3.31 -14.03
N GLN A 85 5.80 -4.32 -14.90
CA GLN A 85 7.02 -4.80 -15.57
C GLN A 85 7.63 -3.73 -16.47
N LYS A 86 6.79 -2.94 -17.16
CA LYS A 86 7.18 -1.87 -18.08
C LYS A 86 7.47 -0.52 -17.41
N GLU A 87 7.07 -0.33 -16.15
CA GLU A 87 7.37 0.90 -15.40
C GLU A 87 8.89 1.12 -15.32
N PRO A 88 9.34 2.39 -15.44
CA PRO A 88 10.74 2.73 -15.37
C PRO A 88 11.23 2.61 -13.92
N LYS A 89 12.55 2.53 -13.76
CA LYS A 89 13.18 2.23 -12.47
C LYS A 89 12.80 3.25 -11.40
N GLU A 90 12.70 4.52 -11.77
CA GLU A 90 12.37 5.63 -10.86
C GLU A 90 11.00 5.44 -10.21
N ILE A 91 10.03 4.90 -10.94
CA ILE A 91 8.70 4.59 -10.38
C ILE A 91 8.79 3.39 -9.44
N LYS A 92 9.56 2.36 -9.79
CA LYS A 92 9.76 1.20 -8.92
C LYS A 92 10.42 1.61 -7.60
N ASP A 93 11.46 2.45 -7.68
CA ASP A 93 12.19 3.01 -6.53
C ASP A 93 11.27 3.88 -5.66
N LEU A 94 10.40 4.70 -6.27
CA LEU A 94 9.39 5.50 -5.56
C LEU A 94 8.45 4.62 -4.72
N PHE A 95 7.92 3.53 -5.30
CA PHE A 95 7.04 2.62 -4.57
C PHE A 95 7.79 1.79 -3.53
N GLU A 96 9.09 1.54 -3.72
CA GLU A 96 9.96 0.95 -2.69
C GLU A 96 10.12 1.90 -1.49
N ALA A 97 10.34 3.19 -1.73
CA ALA A 97 10.39 4.20 -0.67
C ALA A 97 9.05 4.26 0.11
N LEU A 98 7.91 4.24 -0.60
CA LEU A 98 6.59 4.17 0.04
C LEU A 98 6.41 2.89 0.87
N ALA A 99 6.96 1.76 0.43
CA ALA A 99 6.90 0.51 1.19
C ALA A 99 7.71 0.59 2.49
N LYS A 100 8.89 1.23 2.46
CA LYS A 100 9.71 1.49 3.65
C LYS A 100 8.97 2.40 4.64
N MET A 101 8.29 3.43 4.14
CA MET A 101 7.42 4.28 4.98
C MET A 101 6.26 3.49 5.58
N ALA A 102 5.60 2.65 4.79
CA ALA A 102 4.51 1.80 5.26
C ALA A 102 4.97 0.80 6.34
N GLU A 103 6.18 0.26 6.19
CA GLU A 103 6.82 -0.61 7.19
C GLU A 103 7.10 0.16 8.49
N ALA A 104 7.73 1.33 8.42
CA ALA A 104 8.00 2.16 9.60
C ALA A 104 6.72 2.56 10.36
N ILE A 105 5.64 2.91 9.66
CA ILE A 105 4.33 3.17 10.30
C ILE A 105 3.81 1.90 10.96
N HIS A 106 3.87 0.78 10.26
CA HIS A 106 3.34 -0.49 10.74
C HIS A 106 4.05 -0.96 12.01
N GLU A 107 5.38 -0.82 12.07
CA GLU A 107 6.18 -1.16 13.25
C GLU A 107 5.87 -0.26 14.45
N ARG A 108 5.57 1.03 14.21
CA ARG A 108 5.15 1.96 15.26
C ARG A 108 3.74 1.67 15.77
N GLU A 109 2.81 1.37 14.87
CA GLU A 109 1.39 1.16 15.21
C GLU A 109 1.10 -0.22 15.80
N TYR A 110 1.87 -1.25 15.42
CA TYR A 110 1.55 -2.63 15.77
C TYR A 110 2.75 -3.41 16.28
N LYS A 111 2.55 -4.15 17.39
CA LYS A 111 3.45 -5.24 17.80
C LYS A 111 3.18 -6.49 16.95
N TYR A 112 3.64 -6.49 15.71
CA TYR A 112 3.32 -7.52 14.71
C TYR A 112 4.36 -8.65 14.65
N LYS A 113 3.88 -9.91 14.60
CA LYS A 113 4.67 -11.09 14.21
C LYS A 113 3.91 -11.87 13.15
N TYR A 114 4.56 -12.15 12.02
CA TYR A 114 3.93 -12.94 10.97
C TYR A 114 3.83 -14.41 11.40
N ILE A 115 2.60 -14.92 11.46
CA ILE A 115 2.31 -16.33 11.68
C ILE A 115 1.57 -16.85 10.44
N PRO A 116 2.20 -17.67 9.60
CA PRO A 116 1.49 -18.34 8.51
C PRO A 116 0.52 -19.35 9.12
N ALA A 117 -0.78 -19.11 9.01
CA ALA A 117 -1.77 -20.15 9.26
C ALA A 117 -1.81 -21.07 8.04
N ARG A 118 -1.73 -22.39 8.25
CA ARG A 118 -2.24 -23.34 7.25
C ARG A 118 -3.75 -23.13 7.21
N LEU A 119 -4.23 -22.55 6.12
CA LEU A 119 -5.65 -22.55 5.80
C LEU A 119 -6.02 -23.92 5.25
#